data_AF-A0A8J4XFN6-F1
#
_entry.id   AF-A0A8J4XFN6-F1
#
_cell.length_a   1.000
_cell.length_b   1.000
_cell.length_c   1.000
_cell.angle_alpha   90.00
_cell.angle_beta   90.00
_cell.angle_gamma   90.00
#
_symmetry.space_group_name_H-M   'P 1'
#
loop_
_entity.id
_entity.type
_entity.pdbx_description
1 polymer ?
#
loop_
_entity_poly.entity_id
_entity_poly.type
_entity_poly.pdbx_seq_one_letter_code
_entity_poly.pdbx_strand_id
1 'polypeptide(L)'
;ITGGSEGIGKAYAEEFARLGLNVVIISRSKEKLDRVARKLENKMDRNVMVIVADFTKDDMDGHIKENIQDLEVAVLVNNVGMLPSFLPNKFLDTVHLEEKIYQMINCNVKAMVKMCRIVLPGMVERGQGIILNISSGISKTPCPMYTLYSSTKAVSPFGVSTAMSGFQKPSMITLTPEEFVRSSLRYLKAGDQTYGSVSHAVL
;
A
#
# COMPACT_ATOMS: atom_id res chain seq x y z
N ILE A 1 3.85 -4.62 4.03
CA ILE A 1 3.24 -4.41 2.69
C ILE A 1 1.76 -4.79 2.75
N THR A 2 0.85 -3.83 2.63
CA THR A 2 -0.60 -4.12 2.59
C THR A 2 -1.04 -4.53 1.18
N GLY A 3 -1.94 -5.49 1.04
CA GLY A 3 -2.31 -6.04 -0.27
C GLY A 3 -1.17 -6.83 -0.92
N GLY A 4 -0.35 -7.54 -0.13
CA GLY A 4 0.86 -8.22 -0.60
C GLY A 4 0.64 -9.55 -1.34
N SER A 5 -0.61 -10.00 -1.49
CA SER A 5 -0.93 -11.32 -2.07
C SER A 5 -0.86 -11.36 -3.60
N GLU A 6 -1.01 -10.21 -4.27
CA GLU A 6 -1.09 -10.11 -5.74
C GLU A 6 -0.69 -8.72 -6.25
N GLY A 7 -0.63 -8.58 -7.58
CA GLY A 7 -0.38 -7.30 -8.27
C GLY A 7 0.87 -6.56 -7.78
N ILE A 8 0.72 -5.24 -7.64
CA ILE A 8 1.79 -4.32 -7.23
C ILE A 8 2.35 -4.67 -5.85
N GLY A 9 1.49 -5.01 -4.88
CA GLY A 9 1.94 -5.38 -3.54
C GLY A 9 2.82 -6.62 -3.52
N LYS A 10 2.46 -7.64 -4.30
CA LYS A 10 3.31 -8.84 -4.48
C LYS A 10 4.63 -8.50 -5.17
N ALA A 11 4.61 -7.65 -6.20
CA ALA A 11 5.83 -7.22 -6.89
C ALA A 11 6.79 -6.48 -5.94
N TYR A 12 6.27 -5.63 -5.03
CA TYR A 12 7.08 -5.02 -3.98
C TYR A 12 7.69 -6.06 -3.04
N ALA A 13 6.92 -7.07 -2.62
CA ALA A 13 7.42 -8.12 -1.75
C ALA A 13 8.57 -8.90 -2.41
N GLU A 14 8.43 -9.25 -3.69
CA GLU A 14 9.47 -9.92 -4.47
C GLU A 14 10.74 -9.08 -4.62
N GLU A 15 10.60 -7.79 -4.91
CA GLU A 15 11.76 -6.94 -5.13
C GLU A 15 12.45 -6.55 -3.82
N PHE A 16 11.73 -6.32 -2.72
CA PHE A 16 12.34 -6.10 -1.41
C PHE A 16 13.09 -7.33 -0.92
N ALA A 17 12.52 -8.52 -1.10
CA ALA A 17 13.21 -9.76 -0.79
C ALA A 17 14.51 -9.90 -1.61
N ARG A 18 14.47 -9.53 -2.89
CA ARG A 18 15.65 -9.53 -3.78
C ARG A 18 16.73 -8.53 -3.33
N LEU A 19 16.33 -7.43 -2.69
CA LEU A 19 17.23 -6.45 -2.09
C LEU A 19 17.73 -6.85 -0.70
N GLY A 20 17.38 -8.04 -0.20
CA GLY A 20 17.87 -8.58 1.06
C GLY A 20 16.99 -8.28 2.28
N LEU A 21 15.84 -7.64 2.11
CA LEU A 21 14.93 -7.30 3.20
C LEU A 21 14.04 -8.49 3.58
N ASN A 22 13.75 -8.63 4.88
CA ASN A 22 12.62 -9.43 5.36
C ASN A 22 11.32 -8.70 5.03
N VAL A 23 10.24 -9.44 4.76
CA VAL A 23 8.98 -8.82 4.35
C VAL A 23 7.80 -9.30 5.19
N VAL A 24 6.96 -8.34 5.59
CA VAL A 24 5.65 -8.61 6.18
C VAL A 24 4.59 -8.36 5.10
N ILE A 25 3.83 -9.37 4.72
CA ILE A 25 2.75 -9.27 3.72
C ILE A 25 1.38 -9.43 4.39
N ILE A 26 0.49 -8.48 4.09
CA ILE A 26 -0.84 -8.41 4.70
C ILE A 26 -1.90 -8.45 3.60
N SER A 27 -2.89 -9.34 3.70
CA SER A 27 -4.04 -9.42 2.80
C SER A 27 -5.15 -10.29 3.41
N ARG A 28 -6.27 -10.46 2.70
CA ARG A 28 -7.43 -11.23 3.16
C ARG A 28 -7.32 -12.74 2.93
N SER A 29 -6.71 -13.15 1.83
CA SER A 29 -6.60 -14.57 1.49
C SER A 29 -5.29 -15.15 2.00
N LYS A 30 -5.40 -15.99 3.03
CA LYS A 30 -4.27 -16.71 3.62
C LYS A 30 -3.55 -17.56 2.58
N GLU A 31 -4.30 -18.29 1.75
CA GLU A 31 -3.74 -19.23 0.76
C GLU A 31 -2.88 -18.51 -0.27
N LYS A 32 -3.32 -17.33 -0.72
CA LYS A 32 -2.54 -16.49 -1.65
C LYS A 32 -1.28 -15.94 -0.98
N LEU A 33 -1.38 -15.48 0.28
CA LEU A 33 -0.22 -15.01 1.04
C LEU A 33 0.81 -16.11 1.27
N ASP A 34 0.38 -17.29 1.73
CA ASP A 34 1.25 -18.45 1.97
C ASP A 34 1.98 -18.87 0.68
N ARG A 35 1.30 -18.78 -0.47
CA ARG A 35 1.94 -19.01 -1.78
C ARG A 35 3.05 -18.01 -2.09
N VAL A 36 2.83 -16.73 -1.78
CA VAL A 36 3.86 -15.70 -1.97
C VAL A 36 5.02 -15.94 -0.99
N ALA A 37 4.72 -16.18 0.29
CA ALA A 37 5.72 -16.47 1.32
C ALA A 37 6.63 -17.64 0.92
N ARG A 38 6.05 -18.81 0.61
CA ARG A 38 6.82 -19.98 0.15
C ARG A 38 7.69 -19.68 -1.06
N LYS A 39 7.18 -18.90 -2.03
CA LYS A 39 7.96 -18.54 -3.22
C LYS A 39 9.18 -17.69 -2.85
N LEU A 40 9.03 -16.75 -1.92
CA LEU A 40 10.10 -15.84 -1.50
C LEU A 40 11.12 -16.54 -0.62
N GLU A 41 10.67 -17.31 0.37
CA GLU A 41 11.53 -18.08 1.28
C GLU A 41 12.42 -19.06 0.50
N ASN A 42 11.81 -19.85 -0.41
CA ASN A 42 12.54 -20.86 -1.18
C ASN A 42 13.53 -20.27 -2.20
N LYS A 43 13.28 -19.05 -2.71
CA LYS A 43 14.09 -18.47 -3.79
C LYS A 43 15.11 -17.45 -3.32
N MET A 44 14.90 -16.82 -2.16
CA MET A 44 15.66 -15.65 -1.74
C MET A 44 16.20 -15.73 -0.32
N ASP A 45 15.96 -16.83 0.41
CA ASP A 45 16.46 -17.05 1.77
C ASP A 45 16.17 -15.83 2.69
N ARG A 46 14.92 -15.36 2.64
CA ARG A 46 14.42 -14.22 3.42
C ARG A 46 13.25 -14.67 4.29
N ASN A 47 13.10 -14.08 5.47
CA ASN A 47 11.95 -14.33 6.32
C ASN A 47 10.71 -13.61 5.78
N VAL A 48 9.59 -14.32 5.68
CA VAL A 48 8.30 -13.74 5.30
C VAL A 48 7.28 -13.94 6.40
N MET A 49 6.81 -12.83 6.98
CA MET A 49 5.70 -12.86 7.91
C MET A 49 4.38 -12.65 7.16
N VAL A 50 3.42 -13.54 7.39
CA VAL A 50 2.07 -13.46 6.82
C VAL A 50 1.10 -12.99 7.89
N ILE A 51 0.36 -11.91 7.60
CA ILE A 51 -0.74 -11.44 8.45
C ILE A 51 -2.02 -11.42 7.63
N VAL A 52 -3.05 -12.11 8.12
CA VAL A 52 -4.38 -12.08 7.49
C VAL A 52 -5.18 -10.92 8.07
N ALA A 53 -5.65 -10.01 7.22
CA ALA A 53 -6.49 -8.89 7.64
C ALA A 53 -7.44 -8.45 6.53
N ASP A 54 -8.67 -8.11 6.92
CA ASP A 54 -9.67 -7.51 6.04
C ASP A 54 -9.78 -6.00 6.28
N PHE A 55 -9.16 -5.24 5.38
CA PHE A 55 -9.17 -3.78 5.42
C PHE A 55 -10.53 -3.15 5.09
N THR A 56 -11.57 -3.93 4.79
CA THR A 56 -12.95 -3.41 4.65
C THR A 56 -13.67 -3.30 6.01
N LYS A 57 -13.16 -3.96 7.05
CA LYS A 57 -13.72 -3.96 8.41
C LYS A 57 -13.16 -2.83 9.26
N ASP A 58 -13.86 -2.43 10.32
CA ASP A 58 -13.45 -1.27 11.11
C ASP A 58 -12.33 -1.53 12.12
N ASP A 59 -12.19 -2.77 12.54
CA ASP A 59 -11.33 -3.29 13.61
C ASP A 59 -10.08 -4.00 13.07
N MET A 60 -9.63 -3.61 11.87
CA MET A 60 -8.60 -4.34 11.14
C MET A 60 -7.18 -4.25 11.72
N ASP A 61 -6.91 -3.32 12.65
CA ASP A 61 -5.55 -2.84 12.94
C ASP A 61 -4.94 -3.33 14.26
N GLY A 62 -5.75 -3.85 15.19
CA GLY A 62 -5.30 -4.30 16.51
C GLY A 62 -4.29 -5.45 16.45
N HIS A 63 -4.68 -6.57 15.84
CA HIS A 63 -3.80 -7.74 15.70
C HIS A 63 -2.60 -7.45 14.79
N ILE A 64 -2.76 -6.60 13.77
CA ILE A 64 -1.64 -6.18 12.93
C ILE A 64 -0.56 -5.51 13.78
N LYS A 65 -0.97 -4.55 14.64
CA LYS A 65 -0.06 -3.85 15.54
C LYS A 65 0.68 -4.82 16.46
N GLU A 66 -0.03 -5.75 17.07
CA GLU A 66 0.56 -6.75 17.97
C GLU A 66 1.60 -7.64 17.28
N ASN A 67 1.35 -8.04 16.03
CA ASN A 67 2.28 -8.90 15.29
C ASN A 67 3.56 -8.18 14.84
N ILE A 68 3.53 -6.85 14.71
CA ILE A 68 4.67 -6.07 14.20
C ILE A 68 5.32 -5.17 15.25
N GLN A 69 4.86 -5.20 16.51
CA GLN A 69 5.30 -4.27 17.55
C GLN A 69 6.81 -4.35 17.84
N ASP A 70 7.39 -5.55 17.74
CA ASP A 70 8.81 -5.79 18.01
C ASP A 70 9.67 -5.70 16.74
N LEU A 71 9.07 -5.36 15.59
CA LEU A 71 9.76 -5.29 14.31
C LEU A 71 10.23 -3.86 14.02
N GLU A 72 11.49 -3.75 13.60
CA GLU A 72 11.97 -2.53 12.97
C GLU A 72 11.45 -2.44 11.52
N VAL A 73 10.33 -1.75 11.33
CA VAL A 73 9.76 -1.56 10.00
C VAL A 73 10.49 -0.41 9.28
N ALA A 74 11.38 -0.77 8.35
CA ALA A 74 12.11 0.20 7.52
C ALA A 74 11.25 0.83 6.41
N VAL A 75 10.34 0.04 5.80
CA VAL A 75 9.50 0.50 4.69
C VAL A 75 8.05 0.04 4.87
N LEU A 76 7.12 0.99 4.87
CA LEU A 76 5.68 0.74 4.76
C LEU A 76 5.22 0.97 3.32
N VAL A 77 4.59 -0.04 2.73
CA VAL A 77 3.88 0.10 1.45
C VAL A 77 2.38 -0.02 1.68
N ASN A 78 1.70 1.13 1.65
CA ASN A 78 0.25 1.27 1.68
C ASN A 78 -0.31 1.07 0.26
N ASN A 79 -0.47 -0.20 -0.10
CA ASN A 79 -0.92 -0.64 -1.42
C ASN A 79 -2.37 -1.16 -1.46
N VAL A 80 -2.97 -1.48 -0.31
CA VAL A 80 -4.33 -2.05 -0.31
C VAL A 80 -5.31 -1.07 -0.96
N GLY A 81 -6.25 -1.63 -1.71
CA GLY A 81 -7.35 -0.87 -2.26
C GLY A 81 -8.37 -1.77 -2.95
N MET A 82 -9.56 -1.22 -3.17
CA MET A 82 -10.63 -1.88 -3.89
C MET A 82 -11.42 -0.90 -4.77
N LEU A 83 -12.04 -1.46 -5.79
CA LEU A 83 -13.03 -0.81 -6.65
C LEU A 83 -14.45 -1.09 -6.12
N PRO A 84 -15.44 -0.21 -6.40
CA PRO A 84 -16.84 -0.46 -6.04
C PRO A 84 -17.43 -1.64 -6.82
N SER A 85 -16.95 -1.85 -8.05
CA SER A 85 -17.34 -2.88 -9.00
C SER A 85 -16.15 -3.22 -9.90
N PHE A 86 -16.17 -4.40 -10.52
CA PHE A 86 -15.16 -4.80 -11.51
C PHE A 86 -15.26 -3.96 -12.79
N LEU A 87 -16.48 -3.65 -13.22
CA LEU A 87 -16.75 -2.80 -14.38
C LEU A 87 -17.09 -1.37 -13.94
N PRO A 88 -16.70 -0.35 -14.73
CA PRO A 88 -17.14 1.02 -14.48
C PRO A 88 -18.67 1.10 -14.42
N ASN A 89 -19.21 1.77 -13.41
CA ASN A 89 -20.64 1.89 -13.19
C ASN A 89 -21.01 3.29 -12.68
N LYS A 90 -22.24 3.73 -12.93
CA LYS A 90 -22.73 4.99 -12.34
C LYS A 90 -22.82 4.82 -10.82
N PHE A 91 -22.65 5.91 -10.10
CA PHE A 91 -22.66 5.93 -8.64
C PHE A 91 -23.89 5.21 -8.04
N LEU A 92 -25.09 5.59 -8.49
CA LEU A 92 -26.36 5.02 -8.01
C LEU A 92 -26.61 3.56 -8.45
N ASP A 93 -25.86 3.06 -9.44
CA ASP A 93 -25.97 1.68 -9.92
C ASP A 93 -25.08 0.72 -9.09
N THR A 94 -24.40 1.23 -8.06
CA THR A 94 -23.55 0.41 -7.20
C THR A 94 -24.39 -0.48 -6.30
N VAL A 95 -24.24 -1.79 -6.44
CA VAL A 95 -24.94 -2.77 -5.60
C VAL A 95 -24.50 -2.63 -4.14
N HIS A 96 -25.47 -2.58 -3.21
CA HIS A 96 -25.26 -2.31 -1.78
C HIS A 96 -24.45 -1.02 -1.52
N LEU A 97 -24.83 0.08 -2.19
CA LEU A 97 -24.10 1.35 -2.19
C LEU A 97 -23.67 1.82 -0.79
N GLU A 98 -24.56 1.82 0.19
CA GLU A 98 -24.25 2.26 1.56
C GLU A 98 -23.12 1.43 2.18
N GLU A 99 -23.21 0.10 2.13
CA GLU A 99 -22.15 -0.79 2.61
C GLU A 99 -20.86 -0.58 1.81
N LYS A 100 -20.97 -0.39 0.49
CA LYS A 100 -19.81 -0.18 -0.38
C LYS A 100 -19.06 1.11 -0.04
N ILE A 101 -19.79 2.18 0.31
CA ILE A 101 -19.20 3.45 0.75
C ILE A 101 -18.29 3.20 1.96
N TYR A 102 -18.80 2.56 3.02
CA TYR A 102 -17.98 2.29 4.22
C TYR A 102 -16.82 1.34 3.92
N GLN A 103 -17.06 0.25 3.20
CA GLN A 103 -16.00 -0.71 2.82
C GLN A 103 -14.86 -0.01 2.07
N MET A 104 -15.19 0.88 1.12
CA MET A 104 -14.21 1.60 0.33
C MET A 104 -13.47 2.66 1.13
N ILE A 105 -14.16 3.41 2.00
CA ILE A 105 -13.50 4.36 2.89
C ILE A 105 -12.55 3.62 3.84
N ASN A 106 -13.01 2.50 4.41
CA ASN A 106 -12.20 1.67 5.29
C ASN A 106 -10.94 1.15 4.58
N CYS A 107 -11.11 0.57 3.40
CA CYS A 107 -10.04 -0.08 2.66
C CYS A 107 -9.07 0.92 2.00
N ASN A 108 -9.58 1.96 1.35
CA ASN A 108 -8.76 2.86 0.54
C ASN A 108 -8.20 4.04 1.34
N VAL A 109 -8.87 4.45 2.43
CA VAL A 109 -8.51 5.65 3.20
C VAL A 109 -8.08 5.30 4.62
N LYS A 110 -8.98 4.70 5.43
CA LYS A 110 -8.73 4.43 6.85
C LYS A 110 -7.54 3.50 7.04
N ALA A 111 -7.46 2.42 6.25
CA ALA A 111 -6.35 1.47 6.29
C ALA A 111 -4.99 2.15 6.13
N MET A 112 -4.84 3.02 5.13
CA MET A 112 -3.61 3.77 4.87
C MET A 112 -3.20 4.59 6.10
N VAL A 113 -4.12 5.36 6.66
CA VAL A 113 -3.85 6.23 7.82
C VAL A 113 -3.54 5.42 9.08
N LYS A 114 -4.29 4.33 9.34
CA LYS A 114 -4.07 3.44 10.48
C LYS A 114 -2.71 2.76 10.42
N MET A 115 -2.31 2.25 9.26
CA MET A 115 -1.00 1.63 9.09
C MET A 115 0.13 2.63 9.30
N CYS A 116 -0.02 3.88 8.84
CA CYS A 116 0.92 4.94 9.17
C CYS A 116 0.98 5.19 10.68
N ARG A 117 -0.16 5.27 11.37
CA ARG A 117 -0.19 5.44 12.84
C ARG A 117 0.54 4.32 13.58
N ILE A 118 0.47 3.08 13.10
CA ILE A 118 1.14 1.94 13.72
C ILE A 118 2.66 2.04 13.55
N VAL A 119 3.12 2.35 12.33
CA VAL A 119 4.53 2.22 11.95
C VAL A 119 5.34 3.50 12.18
N LEU A 120 4.73 4.66 11.98
CA LEU A 120 5.41 5.96 12.02
C LEU A 120 6.13 6.26 13.35
N PRO A 121 5.59 5.95 14.55
CA PRO A 121 6.26 6.29 15.81
C PRO A 121 7.70 5.74 15.88
N GLY A 122 7.90 4.47 15.52
CA GLY A 122 9.24 3.88 15.51
C GLY A 122 10.14 4.49 14.43
N MET A 123 9.60 4.83 13.26
CA MET A 123 10.38 5.52 12.21
C MET A 123 10.87 6.90 12.68
N VAL A 124 10.03 7.64 13.41
CA VAL A 124 10.36 8.96 13.97
C VAL A 124 11.43 8.83 15.06
N GLU A 125 11.28 7.89 15.99
CA GLU A 125 12.24 7.65 17.07
C GLU A 125 13.67 7.38 16.55
N ARG A 126 13.77 6.60 15.46
CA ARG A 126 15.06 6.26 14.84
C ARG A 126 15.55 7.29 13.82
N GLY A 127 14.72 8.28 13.45
CA GLY A 127 15.01 9.21 12.36
C GLY A 127 15.13 8.56 10.97
N GLN A 128 14.65 7.33 10.81
CA GLN A 128 14.78 6.53 9.59
C GLN A 128 13.50 5.71 9.33
N GLY A 129 12.94 5.86 8.12
CA GLY A 129 11.87 5.00 7.61
C GLY A 129 11.15 5.59 6.40
N ILE A 130 10.62 4.74 5.52
CA ILE A 130 9.99 5.16 4.27
C ILE A 130 8.53 4.73 4.22
N ILE A 131 7.62 5.65 3.88
CA ILE A 131 6.21 5.35 3.62
C ILE A 131 5.91 5.58 2.13
N LEU A 132 5.46 4.53 1.46
CA LEU A 132 5.01 4.54 0.06
C LEU A 132 3.49 4.37 0.01
N ASN A 133 2.78 5.40 -0.45
CA ASN A 133 1.33 5.37 -0.62
C ASN A 133 0.97 5.16 -2.09
N ILE A 134 0.27 4.05 -2.39
CA ILE A 134 -0.14 3.72 -3.76
C ILE A 134 -1.54 4.30 -4.02
N SER A 135 -1.57 5.33 -4.87
CA SER A 135 -2.77 6.00 -5.37
C SER A 135 -3.09 5.52 -6.80
N SER A 136 -3.97 6.25 -7.48
CA SER A 136 -4.35 6.01 -8.87
C SER A 136 -4.40 7.32 -9.67
N GLY A 137 -4.06 7.26 -10.96
CA GLY A 137 -4.17 8.36 -11.91
C GLY A 137 -5.58 8.92 -12.00
N ILE A 138 -6.60 8.07 -11.85
CA ILE A 138 -8.00 8.47 -11.93
C ILE A 138 -8.45 9.36 -10.76
N SER A 139 -7.62 9.52 -9.72
CA SER A 139 -7.88 10.44 -8.61
C SER A 139 -7.63 11.91 -8.95
N LYS A 140 -6.93 12.17 -10.06
CA LYS A 140 -6.53 13.54 -10.47
C LYS A 140 -7.64 14.29 -11.22
N THR A 141 -8.63 13.57 -11.74
CA THR A 141 -9.70 14.14 -12.56
C THR A 141 -11.03 13.51 -12.15
N PRO A 142 -12.15 14.26 -12.17
CA PRO A 142 -13.47 13.67 -11.98
C PRO A 142 -13.71 12.53 -12.98
N CYS A 143 -13.95 11.33 -12.47
CA CYS A 143 -14.28 10.16 -13.27
C CYS A 143 -15.67 9.64 -12.84
N PRO A 144 -16.76 10.06 -13.49
CA PRO A 144 -18.13 9.74 -13.06
C PRO A 144 -18.40 8.23 -12.88
N MET A 145 -17.82 7.40 -13.74
CA MET A 145 -17.95 5.94 -13.70
C MET A 145 -17.06 5.25 -12.64
N TYR A 146 -16.23 6.03 -11.95
CA TYR A 146 -15.34 5.61 -10.86
C TYR A 146 -15.45 6.55 -9.66
N THR A 147 -16.62 7.17 -9.45
CA THR A 147 -16.80 8.25 -8.45
C THR A 147 -16.28 7.86 -7.07
N LEU A 148 -16.68 6.70 -6.54
CA LEU A 148 -16.22 6.22 -5.22
C LEU A 148 -14.70 5.96 -5.18
N TYR A 149 -14.16 5.35 -6.23
CA TYR A 149 -12.74 4.98 -6.27
C TYR A 149 -11.83 6.21 -6.43
N SER A 150 -12.14 7.08 -7.40
CA SER A 150 -11.42 8.33 -7.61
C SER A 150 -11.42 9.20 -6.35
N SER A 151 -12.59 9.38 -5.72
CA SER A 151 -12.74 10.16 -4.48
C SER A 151 -11.90 9.60 -3.34
N THR A 152 -11.93 8.28 -3.11
CA THR A 152 -11.16 7.67 -2.01
C THR A 152 -9.64 7.68 -2.27
N LYS A 153 -9.20 7.53 -3.53
CA LYS A 153 -7.78 7.60 -3.88
C LYS A 153 -7.21 9.02 -3.96
N ALA A 154 -8.06 10.04 -4.06
CA ALA A 154 -7.65 11.44 -4.04
C ALA A 154 -7.01 11.86 -2.71
N VAL A 155 -7.27 11.12 -1.62
CA VAL A 155 -6.65 11.36 -0.31
C VAL A 155 -5.24 10.78 -0.23
N SER A 156 -4.93 9.70 -0.96
CA SER A 156 -3.65 9.00 -0.84
C SER A 156 -2.41 9.87 -1.10
N PRO A 157 -2.44 10.88 -2.01
CA PRO A 157 -1.36 11.86 -2.14
C PRO A 157 -1.12 12.74 -0.92
N PHE A 158 -2.16 13.01 -0.15
CA PHE A 158 -2.12 13.80 1.09
C PHE A 158 -1.96 12.92 2.33
N GLY A 159 -1.77 11.61 2.16
CA GLY A 159 -1.50 10.69 3.24
C GLY A 159 -0.20 11.03 3.97
N VAL A 160 -0.06 10.50 5.18
CA VAL A 160 1.19 10.61 5.95
C VAL A 160 2.33 10.09 5.10
N SER A 161 3.39 10.88 5.04
CA SER A 161 4.65 10.46 4.49
C SER A 161 5.80 10.80 5.39
N THR A 162 6.86 10.03 5.22
CA THR A 162 8.14 10.35 5.81
C THR A 162 8.95 11.18 4.82
N ALA A 163 9.69 12.13 5.35
CA ALA A 163 10.41 13.18 4.63
C ALA A 163 11.54 12.73 3.67
N MET A 164 11.65 11.43 3.35
CA MET A 164 12.90 10.77 2.93
C MET A 164 12.89 10.28 1.46
N SER A 165 12.17 10.96 0.59
CA SER A 165 12.04 10.60 -0.82
C SER A 165 12.06 11.86 -1.67
N GLY A 166 13.16 12.10 -2.39
CA GLY A 166 13.48 13.37 -3.03
C GLY A 166 12.61 13.83 -4.20
N PHE A 167 11.29 13.54 -4.23
CA PHE A 167 10.41 13.92 -5.33
C PHE A 167 8.99 14.27 -4.85
N GLN A 168 8.55 15.48 -5.17
CA GLN A 168 7.17 15.95 -4.94
C GLN A 168 6.22 15.69 -6.13
N LYS A 169 6.74 15.23 -7.28
CA LYS A 169 5.91 15.06 -8.48
C LYS A 169 5.38 13.63 -8.55
N PRO A 170 4.06 13.40 -8.50
CA PRO A 170 3.49 12.08 -8.69
C PRO A 170 3.78 11.59 -10.11
N SER A 171 4.63 10.58 -10.22
CA SER A 171 4.94 9.90 -11.47
C SER A 171 3.65 9.26 -12.01
N MET A 172 3.21 9.72 -13.18
CA MET A 172 2.16 9.04 -13.94
C MET A 172 2.89 8.10 -14.90
N ILE A 173 2.90 6.81 -14.58
CA ILE A 173 3.56 5.83 -15.44
C ILE A 173 2.68 4.59 -15.54
N THR A 174 2.37 4.19 -16.78
CA THR A 174 1.78 2.89 -17.09
C THR A 174 2.93 1.89 -17.20
N LEU A 175 3.20 1.18 -16.12
CA LEU A 175 4.25 0.17 -16.04
C LEU A 175 3.63 -1.17 -15.65
N THR A 176 4.26 -2.27 -16.05
CA THR A 176 3.99 -3.56 -15.40
C THR A 176 4.27 -3.43 -13.90
N PRO A 177 3.61 -4.22 -13.01
CA PRO A 177 3.89 -4.17 -11.57
C PRO A 177 5.39 -4.27 -11.25
N GLU A 178 6.13 -5.11 -11.98
CA GLU A 178 7.58 -5.30 -11.81
C GLU A 178 8.37 -4.04 -12.19
N GLU A 179 8.08 -3.43 -13.34
CA GLU A 179 8.72 -2.18 -13.76
C GLU A 179 8.37 -1.01 -12.85
N PHE A 180 7.10 -0.95 -12.41
CA PHE A 180 6.62 0.05 -11.46
C PHE A 180 7.44 -0.01 -10.18
N VAL A 181 7.56 -1.20 -9.60
CA VAL A 181 8.34 -1.41 -8.37
C VAL A 181 9.81 -1.06 -8.59
N ARG A 182 10.46 -1.58 -9.64
CA ARG A 182 11.87 -1.26 -9.93
C ARG A 182 12.11 0.24 -10.09
N SER A 183 11.21 0.95 -10.77
CA SER A 183 11.31 2.40 -10.91
C SER A 183 11.19 3.08 -9.55
N SER A 184 10.24 2.65 -8.71
CA SER A 184 10.00 3.23 -7.40
C SER A 184 11.20 3.11 -6.46
N LEU A 185 11.94 1.99 -6.54
CA LEU A 185 13.10 1.73 -5.70
C LEU A 185 14.34 2.50 -6.12
N ARG A 186 14.42 2.98 -7.38
CA ARG A 186 15.48 3.92 -7.79
C ARG A 186 15.37 5.24 -7.03
N TYR A 187 14.14 5.69 -6.74
CA TYR A 187 13.91 6.93 -5.99
C TYR A 187 14.29 6.81 -4.51
N LEU A 188 14.47 5.60 -3.98
CA LEU A 188 14.88 5.37 -2.58
C LEU A 188 16.41 5.42 -2.37
N LYS A 189 17.21 5.42 -3.44
CA LYS A 189 18.68 5.28 -3.36
C LYS A 189 19.46 6.60 -3.42
N ALA A 190 18.80 7.76 -3.42
CA ALA A 190 19.45 9.08 -3.46
C ALA A 190 19.36 9.74 -2.08
N GLY A 191 20.51 9.98 -1.43
CA GLY A 191 20.62 10.48 -0.06
C GLY A 191 20.62 12.01 0.11
N ASP A 192 20.50 12.36 1.40
CA ASP A 192 20.73 13.60 2.17
C ASP A 192 19.75 14.81 2.11
N GLN A 193 19.09 15.00 3.26
CA GLN A 193 18.26 16.10 3.81
C GLN A 193 16.83 16.36 3.24
N THR A 194 15.92 16.78 4.14
CA THR A 194 14.66 16.08 4.50
C THR A 194 13.36 16.91 4.36
N TYR A 195 12.38 16.55 3.50
CA TYR A 195 10.92 16.93 3.54
C TYR A 195 10.03 16.07 2.56
N GLY A 196 8.73 15.75 2.86
CA GLY A 196 7.68 15.42 1.83
C GLY A 196 7.14 13.96 1.68
N SER A 197 6.23 13.71 0.70
CA SER A 197 5.50 12.42 0.42
C SER A 197 5.72 11.78 -0.95
N VAL A 198 5.85 10.43 -1.02
CA VAL A 198 5.71 9.69 -2.31
C VAL A 198 4.31 9.15 -2.46
N SER A 199 3.58 9.74 -3.39
CA SER A 199 2.35 9.16 -3.91
C SER A 199 2.53 8.78 -5.37
N HIS A 200 2.35 7.50 -5.65
CA HIS A 200 2.36 7.02 -7.02
C HIS A 200 0.93 6.94 -7.55
N ALA A 201 0.71 7.47 -8.76
CA ALA A 201 -0.58 7.43 -9.42
C ALA A 201 -0.53 6.42 -10.57
N VAL A 202 -1.16 5.27 -10.39
CA VAL A 202 -1.26 4.21 -11.41
C VAL A 202 -2.48 4.48 -12.31
N LEU A 203 -2.27 4.56 -13.63
CA LEU A 203 -3.32 4.57 -14.64
C LEU A 203 -3.77 3.15 -14.94
#